data_AF-A0A819PUN1-F1
#
_entry.id   AF-A0A819PUN1-F1
#
_cell.length_a   1.000
_cell.length_b   1.000
_cell.length_c   1.000
_cell.angle_alpha   90.00
_cell.angle_beta   90.00
_cell.angle_gamma   90.00
#
_symmetry.space_group_name_H-M   'P 1'
#
loop_
_entity.id
_entity.type
_entity.pdbx_description
1 polymer ?
#
loop_
_entity_poly.entity_id
_entity_poly.type
_entity_poly.pdbx_seq_one_letter_code
_entity_poly.pdbx_strand_id
1 'polypeptide(L)'
;MQIRIILWLYISLILIELCIGISSPLQPFTTYKHTVELQANVAQLWWTVNDIEQEITFELHVNTVGWIGLGISPAGGMQGADIAVAWVDTSGKVHIQDRFAFDKIKPILDNTTQDWFALRGQEQNGWTGIQFKRYFDTCDPMDVPIKSGTNILIFAYGLVDLDLCQSNVDITYHDNRRGSRILPLRSYVDQPAEDTLLGLETIDLRFNNVSSCFFSVI
;
A
#
# COMPACT_ATOMS: atom_id res chain seq x y z
N MET A 1 -49.59 11.94 9.02
CA MET A 1 -48.78 12.09 10.24
C MET A 1 -47.45 11.32 10.15
N GLN A 2 -47.44 10.08 9.65
CA GLN A 2 -46.21 9.27 9.57
C GLN A 2 -45.10 9.82 8.65
N ILE A 3 -45.43 10.39 7.48
CA ILE A 3 -44.41 10.90 6.53
C ILE A 3 -43.58 12.04 7.14
N ARG A 4 -44.21 12.91 7.94
CA ARG A 4 -43.51 13.99 8.63
C ARG A 4 -42.54 13.46 9.66
N ILE A 5 -42.93 12.45 10.45
CA ILE A 5 -42.06 11.83 11.47
C ILE A 5 -40.87 11.13 10.81
N ILE A 6 -41.09 10.42 9.70
CA ILE A 6 -40.01 9.78 8.93
C ILE A 6 -39.03 10.81 8.37
N LEU A 7 -39.54 11.93 7.83
CA LEU A 7 -38.70 13.01 7.32
C LEU A 7 -37.87 13.68 8.43
N TRP A 8 -38.47 13.90 9.61
CA TRP A 8 -37.76 14.44 10.78
C TRP A 8 -36.69 13.49 11.31
N LEU A 9 -36.98 12.18 11.37
CA LEU A 9 -35.99 11.18 11.77
C LEU A 9 -34.84 11.09 10.77
N TYR A 10 -35.13 11.15 9.46
CA TYR A 10 -34.11 11.14 8.40
C TYR A 10 -33.21 12.39 8.43
N ILE A 11 -33.79 13.58 8.62
CA ILE A 11 -33.03 14.83 8.76
C ILE A 11 -32.19 14.80 10.04
N SER A 12 -32.72 14.27 11.16
CA SER A 12 -31.96 14.15 12.40
C SER A 12 -30.79 13.16 12.28
N LEU A 13 -30.95 12.07 11.52
CA LEU A 13 -29.88 11.11 11.24
C LEU A 13 -28.75 11.75 10.41
N ILE A 14 -29.11 12.51 9.36
CA ILE A 14 -28.14 13.26 8.54
C ILE A 14 -27.41 14.33 9.37
N LEU A 15 -28.11 15.03 10.27
CA LEU A 15 -27.49 16.02 11.16
C LEU A 15 -26.57 15.37 12.22
N ILE A 16 -26.91 14.17 12.70
CA ILE A 16 -26.04 13.38 13.59
C ILE A 16 -24.79 12.92 12.85
N GLU A 17 -24.89 12.47 11.60
CA GLU A 17 -23.73 12.14 10.74
C GLU A 17 -22.87 13.36 10.39
N LEU A 18 -23.46 14.56 10.33
CA LEU A 18 -22.71 15.81 10.16
C LEU A 18 -22.05 16.30 11.47
N CYS A 19 -22.60 15.95 12.63
CA CYS A 19 -22.09 16.36 13.94
C CYS A 19 -21.03 15.41 14.51
N ILE A 20 -21.07 14.14 14.13
CA ILE A 20 -19.99 13.20 14.39
C ILE A 20 -19.06 13.34 13.19
N GLY A 21 -17.91 14.00 13.32
CA GLY A 21 -16.93 14.10 12.23
C GLY A 21 -16.31 12.75 11.87
N ILE A 22 -17.09 11.84 11.30
CA ILE A 22 -16.66 10.52 10.85
C ILE A 22 -15.70 10.77 9.70
N SER A 23 -14.40 10.57 9.95
CA SER A 23 -13.39 10.63 8.89
C SER A 23 -13.54 9.42 7.97
N SER A 24 -14.32 9.60 6.91
CA SER A 24 -14.44 8.58 5.87
C SER A 24 -13.10 8.39 5.17
N PRO A 25 -12.68 7.14 4.88
CA PRO A 25 -11.50 6.87 4.09
C PRO A 25 -11.55 7.54 2.71
N LEU A 26 -10.39 7.94 2.20
CA LEU A 26 -10.27 8.47 0.85
C LEU A 26 -10.63 7.41 -0.18
N GLN A 27 -11.37 7.82 -1.22
CA GLN A 27 -11.60 7.00 -2.40
C GLN A 27 -10.36 6.99 -3.28
N PRO A 28 -10.03 5.85 -3.92
CA PRO A 28 -8.86 5.80 -4.77
C PRO A 28 -9.02 6.76 -5.94
N PHE A 29 -7.98 7.50 -6.32
CA PHE A 29 -8.14 8.51 -7.37
C PHE A 29 -8.21 7.93 -8.80
N THR A 30 -8.13 6.60 -8.96
CA THR A 30 -8.37 5.89 -10.22
C THR A 30 -8.78 4.44 -9.95
N THR A 31 -9.10 3.70 -11.00
CA THR A 31 -9.38 2.27 -10.94
C THR A 31 -8.09 1.46 -10.91
N TYR A 32 -8.04 0.49 -10.00
CA TYR A 32 -6.93 -0.45 -9.86
C TYR A 32 -7.40 -1.89 -10.07
N LYS A 33 -6.49 -2.75 -10.54
CA LYS A 33 -6.76 -4.18 -10.69
C LYS A 33 -6.75 -4.92 -9.36
N HIS A 34 -5.95 -4.45 -8.41
CA HIS A 34 -5.73 -5.13 -7.14
C HIS A 34 -5.85 -4.17 -5.96
N THR A 35 -6.21 -4.73 -4.80
CA THR A 35 -6.33 -3.99 -3.55
C THR A 35 -6.09 -4.91 -2.35
N VAL A 36 -5.57 -4.36 -1.25
CA VAL A 36 -5.36 -5.06 0.00
C VAL A 36 -5.42 -4.10 1.19
N GLU A 37 -6.03 -4.54 2.27
CA GLU A 37 -5.97 -3.83 3.57
C GLU A 37 -4.64 -4.17 4.27
N LEU A 38 -3.74 -3.18 4.36
CA LEU A 38 -2.44 -3.32 5.04
C LEU A 38 -2.58 -3.23 6.56
N GLN A 39 -3.57 -2.50 7.05
CA GLN A 39 -3.90 -2.41 8.48
C GLN A 39 -5.36 -2.02 8.64
N ALA A 40 -6.08 -2.79 9.46
CA ALA A 40 -7.52 -2.64 9.67
C ALA A 40 -7.91 -1.19 9.95
N ASN A 41 -8.74 -0.59 9.09
CA ASN A 41 -9.23 0.80 9.18
C ASN A 41 -8.14 1.89 9.21
N VAL A 42 -6.89 1.56 8.86
CA VAL A 42 -5.75 2.47 8.97
C VAL A 42 -5.02 2.62 7.65
N ALA A 43 -4.76 1.53 6.94
CA ALA A 43 -3.96 1.58 5.72
C ALA A 43 -4.52 0.66 4.64
N GLN A 44 -4.80 1.22 3.47
CA GLN A 44 -5.30 0.52 2.29
C GLN A 44 -4.35 0.77 1.11
N LEU A 45 -3.99 -0.30 0.41
CA LEU A 45 -3.12 -0.26 -0.75
C LEU A 45 -3.87 -0.76 -1.99
N TRP A 46 -3.73 -0.05 -3.09
CA TRP A 46 -4.14 -0.49 -4.41
C TRP A 46 -2.95 -0.52 -5.35
N TRP A 47 -3.00 -1.39 -6.36
CA TRP A 47 -1.99 -1.38 -7.41
C TRP A 47 -2.50 -1.88 -8.76
N THR A 48 -1.80 -1.46 -9.81
CA THR A 48 -1.95 -1.98 -11.17
C THR A 48 -0.59 -2.06 -11.83
N VAL A 49 -0.45 -3.00 -12.75
CA VAL A 49 0.80 -3.32 -13.44
C VAL A 49 0.66 -2.98 -14.92
N ASN A 50 1.69 -2.34 -15.48
CA ASN A 50 1.88 -2.14 -16.91
C ASN A 50 3.10 -2.96 -17.37
N ASP A 51 2.87 -4.15 -17.92
CA ASP A 51 3.94 -5.03 -18.38
C ASP A 51 4.66 -4.52 -19.63
N ILE A 52 4.02 -3.67 -20.45
CA ILE A 52 4.62 -3.09 -21.65
C ILE A 52 5.68 -2.05 -21.26
N GLU A 53 5.33 -1.16 -20.33
CA GLU A 53 6.24 -0.12 -19.82
C GLU A 53 7.12 -0.61 -18.67
N GLN A 54 6.93 -1.86 -18.23
CA GLN A 54 7.62 -2.48 -17.11
C GLN A 54 7.54 -1.68 -15.82
N GLU A 55 6.35 -1.17 -15.51
CA GLU A 55 6.11 -0.35 -14.32
C GLU A 55 4.89 -0.79 -13.52
N ILE A 56 4.90 -0.42 -12.24
CA ILE A 56 3.79 -0.60 -11.32
C ILE A 56 3.37 0.75 -10.77
N THR A 57 2.06 0.94 -10.67
CA THR A 57 1.47 2.10 -10.01
C THR A 57 0.78 1.64 -8.75
N PHE A 58 1.23 2.15 -7.60
CA PHE A 58 0.63 1.94 -6.30
C PHE A 58 -0.19 3.15 -5.89
N GLU A 59 -1.15 2.94 -5.00
CA GLU A 59 -1.78 4.00 -4.25
C GLU A 59 -1.99 3.56 -2.82
N LEU A 60 -1.43 4.33 -1.90
CA LEU A 60 -1.47 4.04 -0.47
C LEU A 60 -2.23 5.15 0.23
N HIS A 61 -3.31 4.78 0.89
CA HIS A 61 -4.06 5.66 1.78
C HIS A 61 -3.82 5.25 3.21
N VAL A 62 -3.45 6.20 4.06
CA VAL A 62 -3.22 5.98 5.49
C VAL A 62 -3.98 7.02 6.31
N ASN A 63 -4.62 6.58 7.40
CA ASN A 63 -5.27 7.42 8.38
C ASN A 63 -4.22 8.15 9.23
N THR A 64 -3.66 9.22 8.64
CA THR A 64 -2.69 10.13 9.24
C THR A 64 -2.77 11.50 8.56
N VAL A 65 -2.09 12.48 9.14
CA VAL A 65 -1.87 13.84 8.61
C VAL A 65 -0.38 14.12 8.41
N GLY A 66 0.36 13.08 8.00
CA GLY A 66 1.80 13.10 8.01
C GLY A 66 2.36 12.21 6.92
N TRP A 67 3.68 12.02 6.98
CA TRP A 67 4.35 11.21 5.98
C TRP A 67 3.88 9.75 5.98
N ILE A 68 3.87 9.15 4.79
CA ILE A 68 3.65 7.72 4.57
C ILE A 68 4.85 7.13 3.85
N GLY A 69 5.19 5.90 4.21
CA GLY A 69 6.30 5.14 3.66
C GLY A 69 5.80 3.83 3.06
N LEU A 70 6.24 3.52 1.85
CA LEU A 70 6.02 2.25 1.18
C LEU A 70 7.37 1.75 0.69
N GLY A 71 7.70 0.49 0.95
CA GLY A 71 8.96 -0.07 0.50
C GLY A 71 8.89 -1.53 0.12
N ILE A 72 9.85 -1.95 -0.70
CA ILE A 72 10.07 -3.34 -1.09
C ILE A 72 11.20 -3.86 -0.24
N SER A 73 10.96 -4.97 0.46
CA SER A 73 11.90 -5.55 1.42
C SER A 73 12.32 -6.96 0.99
N PRO A 74 13.62 -7.30 1.08
CA PRO A 74 14.07 -8.67 0.86
C PRO A 74 13.53 -9.67 1.90
N ALA A 75 13.24 -9.20 3.13
CA ALA A 75 12.92 -10.06 4.27
C ALA A 75 11.74 -9.58 5.14
N GLY A 76 11.02 -8.54 4.70
CA GLY A 76 9.90 -7.93 5.44
C GLY A 76 10.29 -6.99 6.59
N GLY A 77 11.58 -6.68 6.74
CA GLY A 77 12.12 -5.67 7.65
C GLY A 77 12.74 -4.48 6.92
N MET A 78 13.24 -3.50 7.67
CA MET A 78 13.89 -2.33 7.07
C MET A 78 15.23 -2.68 6.40
N GLN A 79 15.99 -3.61 6.96
CA GLN A 79 17.33 -3.93 6.45
C GLN A 79 17.29 -4.41 4.98
N GLY A 80 18.02 -3.70 4.14
CA GLY A 80 18.09 -3.90 2.69
C GLY A 80 16.83 -3.48 1.93
N ALA A 81 15.91 -2.74 2.55
CA ALA A 81 14.69 -2.31 1.89
C ALA A 81 14.91 -1.03 1.07
N ASP A 82 14.26 -1.02 -0.08
CA ASP A 82 14.07 0.11 -0.98
C ASP A 82 12.74 0.79 -0.60
N ILE A 83 12.75 2.07 -0.24
CA ILE A 83 11.65 2.77 0.45
C ILE A 83 11.39 4.15 -0.17
N ALA A 84 10.16 4.35 -0.67
CA ALA A 84 9.60 5.67 -0.86
C ALA A 84 9.06 6.25 0.45
N VAL A 85 9.42 7.49 0.77
CA VAL A 85 8.77 8.29 1.82
C VAL A 85 8.15 9.52 1.20
N ALA A 86 6.85 9.71 1.40
CA ALA A 86 6.10 10.78 0.75
C ALA A 86 5.09 11.43 1.71
N TRP A 87 4.77 12.70 1.46
CA TRP A 87 3.82 13.49 2.25
C TRP A 87 3.20 14.61 1.41
N VAL A 88 2.16 15.24 1.93
CA VAL A 88 1.46 16.35 1.27
C VAL A 88 1.61 17.58 2.14
N ASP A 89 2.32 18.60 1.67
CA ASP A 89 2.55 19.80 2.48
C ASP A 89 1.28 20.65 2.65
N THR A 90 1.37 21.68 3.49
CA THR A 90 0.25 22.60 3.77
C THR A 90 -0.25 23.38 2.54
N SER A 91 0.51 23.43 1.45
CA SER A 91 0.08 24.02 0.18
C SER A 91 -0.66 23.03 -0.74
N GLY A 92 -0.74 21.76 -0.33
CA GLY A 92 -1.28 20.65 -1.11
C GLY A 92 -0.26 20.04 -2.08
N LYS A 93 1.02 20.41 -1.99
CA LYS A 93 2.06 19.87 -2.86
C LYS A 93 2.56 18.53 -2.29
N VAL A 94 2.64 17.55 -3.17
CA VAL A 94 3.18 16.22 -2.85
C VAL A 94 4.71 16.25 -2.92
N HIS A 95 5.35 15.68 -1.91
CA HIS A 95 6.78 15.45 -1.87
C HIS A 95 7.07 13.97 -1.73
N ILE A 96 8.17 13.53 -2.31
CA ILE A 96 8.64 12.14 -2.25
C ILE A 96 10.16 12.13 -2.12
N GLN A 97 10.67 11.14 -1.42
CA GLN A 97 12.08 10.83 -1.30
C GLN A 97 12.27 9.33 -1.51
N ASP A 98 13.18 9.01 -2.43
CA ASP A 98 13.71 7.67 -2.56
C ASP A 98 14.80 7.41 -1.51
N ARG A 99 14.74 6.26 -0.84
CA ARG A 99 15.57 5.96 0.33
C ARG A 99 15.91 4.50 0.43
N PHE A 100 17.17 4.26 0.83
CA PHE A 100 17.67 2.93 1.13
C PHE A 100 17.88 2.71 2.63
N ALA A 101 17.39 1.58 3.14
CA ALA A 101 17.49 1.21 4.54
C ALA A 101 18.55 0.14 4.78
N PHE A 102 19.80 0.55 5.04
CA PHE A 102 20.91 -0.41 5.25
C PHE A 102 20.73 -1.28 6.51
N ASP A 103 20.01 -0.78 7.52
CA ASP A 103 19.72 -1.49 8.78
C ASP A 103 18.42 -0.93 9.39
N LYS A 104 18.05 -1.34 10.61
CA LYS A 104 16.93 -0.81 11.41
C LYS A 104 17.26 0.57 12.00
N ILE A 105 17.80 1.44 11.16
CA ILE A 105 18.09 2.85 11.43
C ILE A 105 17.36 3.70 10.40
N LYS A 106 17.40 5.03 10.57
CA LYS A 106 16.79 5.95 9.61
C LYS A 106 17.33 5.66 8.18
N PRO A 107 16.45 5.37 7.19
CA PRO A 107 16.86 5.14 5.81
C PRO A 107 17.59 6.36 5.25
N ILE A 108 18.69 6.14 4.55
CA ILE A 108 19.46 7.21 3.91
C ILE A 108 18.77 7.62 2.61
N LEU A 109 18.97 8.87 2.18
CA LEU A 109 18.53 9.27 0.84
C LEU A 109 19.32 8.47 -0.20
N ASP A 110 18.60 7.94 -1.17
CA ASP A 110 19.23 7.45 -2.39
C ASP A 110 19.68 8.66 -3.22
N ASN A 111 20.99 8.83 -3.36
CA ASN A 111 21.58 9.94 -4.10
C ASN A 111 22.13 9.47 -5.46
N THR A 112 22.04 8.19 -5.81
CA THR A 112 22.47 7.67 -7.11
C THR A 112 21.38 7.86 -8.14
N THR A 113 20.18 7.36 -7.88
CA THR A 113 19.00 7.57 -8.71
C THR A 113 17.76 7.85 -7.88
N GLN A 114 16.70 8.32 -8.55
CA GLN A 114 15.38 8.50 -7.94
C GLN A 114 14.44 7.66 -8.78
N ASP A 115 13.97 6.56 -8.21
CA ASP A 115 13.27 5.50 -8.91
C ASP A 115 11.81 5.36 -8.46
N TRP A 116 11.47 6.02 -7.36
CA TRP A 116 10.10 6.26 -6.93
C TRP A 116 9.58 7.64 -7.35
N PHE A 117 8.44 7.64 -8.02
CA PHE A 117 7.79 8.86 -8.50
C PHE A 117 6.43 9.05 -7.84
N ALA A 118 6.19 10.21 -7.25
CA ALA A 118 4.85 10.61 -6.83
C ALA A 118 4.08 11.19 -8.03
N LEU A 119 2.94 10.60 -8.34
CA LEU A 119 2.08 11.05 -9.45
C LEU A 119 1.04 12.08 -8.96
N ARG A 120 0.47 11.84 -7.78
CA ARG A 120 -0.55 12.66 -7.13
C ARG A 120 -0.64 12.30 -5.66
N GLY A 121 -1.23 13.18 -4.88
CA GLY A 121 -1.44 12.98 -3.47
C GLY A 121 -2.39 14.03 -2.91
N GLN A 122 -3.08 13.67 -1.84
CA GLN A 122 -3.94 14.57 -1.11
C GLN A 122 -3.93 14.22 0.37
N GLU A 123 -4.17 15.24 1.18
CA GLU A 123 -4.49 15.06 2.59
C GLU A 123 -5.89 15.64 2.84
N GLN A 124 -6.80 14.80 3.32
CA GLN A 124 -8.18 15.22 3.59
C GLN A 124 -8.78 14.35 4.70
N ASN A 125 -9.53 14.99 5.62
CA ASN A 125 -10.27 14.31 6.69
C ASN A 125 -9.40 13.37 7.55
N GLY A 126 -8.14 13.74 7.82
CA GLY A 126 -7.23 12.91 8.62
C GLY A 126 -6.64 11.72 7.87
N TRP A 127 -6.75 11.69 6.54
CA TRP A 127 -6.12 10.70 5.69
C TRP A 127 -5.12 11.36 4.74
N THR A 128 -3.94 10.77 4.64
CA THR A 128 -2.94 11.07 3.60
C THR A 128 -3.01 9.95 2.56
N GLY A 129 -3.25 10.32 1.30
CA GLY A 129 -3.29 9.40 0.17
C GLY A 129 -2.29 9.81 -0.90
N ILE A 130 -1.46 8.87 -1.37
CA ILE A 130 -0.43 9.15 -2.39
C ILE A 130 -0.42 8.02 -3.43
N GLN A 131 -0.32 8.40 -4.69
CA GLN A 131 -0.09 7.50 -5.82
C GLN A 131 1.40 7.51 -6.19
N PHE A 132 1.99 6.32 -6.21
CA PHE A 132 3.40 6.07 -6.50
C PHE A 132 3.53 5.34 -7.83
N LYS A 133 4.63 5.59 -8.55
CA LYS A 133 5.05 4.83 -9.73
C LYS A 133 6.48 4.35 -9.51
N ARG A 134 6.78 3.13 -9.93
CA ARG A 134 8.14 2.56 -9.93
C ARG A 134 8.30 1.58 -11.10
N TYR A 135 9.46 1.56 -11.73
CA TYR A 135 9.80 0.51 -12.69
C TYR A 135 10.01 -0.84 -11.97
N PHE A 136 9.89 -1.96 -12.68
CA PHE A 136 10.14 -3.28 -12.08
C PHE A 136 11.60 -3.46 -11.68
N ASP A 137 12.51 -3.03 -12.55
CA ASP A 137 13.94 -3.05 -12.35
C ASP A 137 14.47 -1.66 -12.68
N THR A 138 15.20 -1.08 -11.74
CA THR A 138 15.74 0.29 -11.79
C THR A 138 17.21 0.27 -12.17
N CYS A 139 17.83 -0.93 -12.17
CA CYS A 139 19.27 -1.12 -12.34
C CYS A 139 20.14 -0.38 -11.29
N ASP A 140 19.54 0.12 -10.19
CA ASP A 140 20.28 0.65 -9.05
C ASP A 140 20.67 -0.50 -8.09
N PRO A 141 21.95 -0.65 -7.71
CA PRO A 141 22.39 -1.63 -6.71
C PRO A 141 21.78 -1.49 -5.31
N MET A 142 21.24 -0.33 -4.94
CA MET A 142 20.56 -0.07 -3.65
C MET A 142 19.08 -0.46 -3.69
N ASP A 143 18.55 -0.79 -4.87
CA ASP A 143 17.15 -1.09 -5.07
C ASP A 143 16.81 -2.57 -5.05
N VAL A 144 15.55 -2.86 -4.69
CA VAL A 144 15.01 -4.22 -4.71
C VAL A 144 14.12 -4.41 -5.94
N PRO A 145 14.51 -5.24 -6.92
CA PRO A 145 13.72 -5.43 -8.12
C PRO A 145 12.38 -6.13 -7.81
N ILE A 146 11.31 -5.66 -8.44
CA ILE A 146 9.98 -6.28 -8.36
C ILE A 146 9.94 -7.48 -9.30
N LYS A 147 10.06 -8.66 -8.70
CA LYS A 147 10.07 -9.93 -9.44
C LYS A 147 8.65 -10.41 -9.73
N SER A 148 8.51 -11.26 -10.74
CA SER A 148 7.29 -12.03 -10.95
C SER A 148 6.96 -12.87 -9.72
N GLY A 149 5.68 -12.97 -9.38
CA GLY A 149 5.21 -13.65 -8.18
C GLY A 149 5.21 -12.74 -6.95
N THR A 150 5.57 -13.31 -5.80
CA THR A 150 5.42 -12.65 -4.49
C THR A 150 6.60 -11.76 -4.15
N ASN A 151 6.28 -10.54 -3.69
CA ASN A 151 7.22 -9.57 -3.17
C ASN A 151 6.80 -9.19 -1.75
N ILE A 152 7.74 -8.82 -0.89
CA ILE A 152 7.41 -8.41 0.48
C ILE A 152 7.40 -6.89 0.52
N LEU A 153 6.23 -6.30 0.73
CA LEU A 153 6.11 -4.88 1.00
C LEU A 153 6.20 -4.60 2.49
N ILE A 154 6.81 -3.48 2.83
CA ILE A 154 6.75 -2.86 4.14
C ILE A 154 6.07 -1.51 4.01
N PHE A 155 5.36 -1.09 5.06
CA PHE A 155 4.80 0.24 5.15
C PHE A 155 5.05 0.82 6.53
N ALA A 156 5.11 2.14 6.62
CA ALA A 156 5.21 2.89 7.86
C ALA A 156 4.57 4.27 7.69
N TYR A 157 4.23 4.94 8.78
CA TYR A 157 3.67 6.30 8.70
C TYR A 157 3.98 7.17 9.93
N GLY A 158 4.18 8.46 9.68
CA GLY A 158 4.36 9.53 10.66
C GLY A 158 3.04 10.10 11.15
N LEU A 159 3.07 10.95 12.18
CA LEU A 159 1.91 11.74 12.63
C LEU A 159 1.96 13.18 12.10
N VAL A 160 3.09 13.57 11.53
CA VAL A 160 3.38 14.91 11.06
C VAL A 160 4.14 14.81 9.75
N ASP A 161 3.97 15.81 8.90
CA ASP A 161 4.76 15.97 7.68
C ASP A 161 6.23 16.21 7.97
N LEU A 162 7.05 16.04 6.93
CA LEU A 162 8.46 16.35 7.03
C LEU A 162 8.70 17.85 6.78
N ASP A 163 9.43 18.48 7.70
CA ASP A 163 9.78 19.89 7.61
C ASP A 163 10.92 20.09 6.59
N LEU A 164 10.57 20.64 5.43
CA LEU A 164 11.50 20.97 4.35
C LEU A 164 12.35 22.21 4.63
N CYS A 165 12.03 23.01 5.65
CA CYS A 165 12.84 24.17 6.03
C CYS A 165 14.11 23.76 6.79
N GLN A 166 14.25 22.49 7.15
CA GLN A 166 15.45 21.97 7.79
C GLN A 166 16.42 21.43 6.75
N SER A 167 17.69 21.84 6.85
CA SER A 167 18.79 21.36 6.00
C SER A 167 18.94 19.83 5.97
N ASN A 168 18.40 19.15 6.97
CA ASN A 168 18.23 17.70 7.01
C ASN A 168 16.75 17.39 7.24
N VAL A 169 16.04 16.98 6.19
CA VAL A 169 14.67 16.49 6.30
C VAL A 169 14.68 15.24 7.20
N ASP A 170 14.18 15.38 8.43
CA ASP A 170 14.21 14.32 9.43
C ASP A 170 12.90 13.52 9.43
N ILE A 171 12.99 12.27 8.98
CA ILE A 171 11.87 11.33 9.09
C ILE A 171 11.71 10.94 10.55
N THR A 172 10.63 11.43 11.16
CA THR A 172 10.26 11.07 12.54
C THR A 172 10.07 9.57 12.67
N TYR A 173 10.48 8.98 13.80
CA TYR A 173 10.33 7.55 14.01
C TYR A 173 8.86 7.11 14.00
N HIS A 174 8.55 6.06 13.23
CA HIS A 174 7.18 5.55 13.05
C HIS A 174 6.64 4.80 14.27
N ASP A 175 7.46 4.41 15.25
CA ASP A 175 7.02 3.57 16.38
C ASP A 175 6.33 2.28 15.85
N ASN A 176 5.24 1.85 16.46
CA ASN A 176 4.44 0.69 16.04
C ASN A 176 3.56 0.94 14.80
N ARG A 177 3.63 2.13 14.17
CA ARG A 177 2.85 2.50 12.97
C ARG A 177 3.53 2.01 11.70
N ARG A 178 3.65 0.69 11.61
CA ARG A 178 4.33 -0.02 10.53
C ARG A 178 3.81 -1.44 10.37
N GLY A 179 4.13 -2.06 9.24
CA GLY A 179 3.87 -3.48 9.04
C GLY A 179 4.52 -4.01 7.76
N SER A 180 4.31 -5.30 7.50
CA SER A 180 4.74 -5.95 6.26
C SER A 180 3.61 -6.81 5.68
N ARG A 181 3.63 -7.02 4.36
CA ARG A 181 2.71 -7.89 3.62
C ARG A 181 3.44 -8.57 2.48
N ILE A 182 3.17 -9.86 2.28
CA ILE A 182 3.64 -10.62 1.12
C ILE A 182 2.54 -10.52 0.06
N LEU A 183 2.84 -9.94 -1.10
CA LEU A 183 1.85 -9.68 -2.14
C LEU A 183 2.31 -10.19 -3.51
N PRO A 184 1.43 -10.80 -4.31
CA PRO A 184 1.72 -11.16 -5.70
C PRO A 184 1.60 -9.91 -6.58
N LEU A 185 2.63 -9.07 -6.58
CA LEU A 185 2.58 -7.79 -7.29
C LEU A 185 2.52 -7.96 -8.81
N ARG A 186 3.22 -8.96 -9.33
CA ARG A 186 3.26 -9.29 -10.75
C ARG A 186 2.77 -10.71 -10.95
N SER A 187 1.85 -10.90 -11.87
CA SER A 187 1.42 -12.23 -12.30
C SER A 187 2.62 -13.03 -12.80
N TYR A 188 2.60 -14.34 -12.59
CA TYR A 188 3.55 -15.22 -13.27
C TYR A 188 3.23 -15.13 -14.77
N VAL A 189 4.25 -14.90 -15.61
CA VAL A 189 4.09 -15.13 -17.04
C VAL A 189 4.03 -16.63 -17.15
N ASP A 190 2.83 -17.19 -17.32
CA ASP A 190 2.71 -18.59 -17.68
C ASP A 190 3.56 -18.79 -18.95
N GLN A 191 4.63 -19.58 -18.84
CA GLN A 191 5.08 -20.29 -20.02
C GLN A 191 3.84 -21.00 -20.54
N PRO A 192 3.49 -20.87 -21.85
CA PRO A 192 2.29 -21.49 -22.36
C PRO A 192 2.33 -22.94 -21.91
N ALA A 193 1.37 -23.31 -21.06
CA ALA A 193 1.18 -24.70 -20.70
C ALA A 193 1.09 -25.42 -22.04
N GLU A 194 2.02 -26.33 -22.30
CA GLU A 194 1.93 -27.16 -23.47
C GLU A 194 0.59 -27.87 -23.36
N ASP A 195 -0.36 -27.45 -24.19
CA ASP A 195 -1.76 -27.88 -24.17
C ASP A 195 -1.81 -29.34 -24.65
N THR A 196 -1.32 -30.25 -23.81
CA THR A 196 -1.51 -31.69 -23.98
C THR A 196 -2.86 -32.05 -23.35
N LEU A 197 -3.93 -31.43 -23.88
CA LEU A 197 -5.31 -31.68 -23.49
C LEU A 197 -5.87 -32.89 -24.23
N LEU A 198 -5.22 -34.04 -24.07
CA LEU A 198 -5.78 -35.34 -24.39
C LEU A 198 -5.70 -36.22 -23.13
N GLY A 199 -6.73 -36.13 -22.30
CA GLY A 199 -6.94 -37.09 -21.19
C GLY A 199 -6.96 -36.52 -19.77
N LEU A 200 -7.31 -35.24 -19.56
CA LEU A 200 -7.54 -34.73 -18.21
C LEU A 200 -8.86 -35.27 -17.64
N GLU A 201 -8.76 -36.18 -16.66
CA GLU A 201 -9.85 -36.51 -15.74
C GLU A 201 -9.85 -35.52 -14.56
N THR A 202 -11.00 -34.88 -14.32
CA THR A 202 -11.21 -34.01 -13.18
C THR A 202 -11.50 -34.84 -11.93
N ILE A 203 -10.62 -34.77 -10.92
CA ILE A 203 -10.85 -35.36 -9.60
C ILE A 203 -11.51 -34.30 -8.71
N ASP A 204 -12.79 -34.51 -8.36
CA ASP A 204 -13.54 -33.69 -7.39
C ASP A 204 -13.27 -34.24 -5.97
N LEU A 205 -12.38 -33.60 -5.21
CA LEU A 205 -12.10 -33.97 -3.82
C LEU A 205 -13.16 -33.37 -2.89
N ARG A 206 -14.23 -34.12 -2.64
CA ARG A 206 -15.22 -33.78 -1.61
C ARG A 206 -14.85 -34.43 -0.28
N PHE A 207 -14.56 -33.61 0.72
CA PHE A 207 -14.43 -34.07 2.10
C PHE A 207 -15.81 -34.08 2.77
N ASN A 208 -16.43 -35.25 2.84
CA ASN A 208 -17.64 -35.43 3.65
C ASN A 208 -17.23 -35.68 5.11
N ASN A 209 -17.67 -34.80 6.02
CA ASN A 209 -17.46 -34.85 7.47
C ASN A 209 -16.00 -34.78 7.96
N VAL A 210 -15.48 -33.57 8.13
CA VAL A 210 -14.28 -33.38 8.98
C VAL A 210 -14.65 -32.52 10.19
N SER A 211 -14.89 -33.19 11.32
CA SER A 211 -14.73 -32.57 12.63
C SER A 211 -13.23 -32.46 12.89
N SER A 212 -12.73 -31.22 12.97
CA SER A 212 -11.41 -30.82 13.49
C SER A 212 -10.20 -31.68 13.08
N CYS A 213 -9.37 -31.18 12.15
CA CYS A 213 -8.01 -31.69 11.99
C CYS A 213 -7.03 -30.92 12.89
N PHE A 214 -6.46 -31.64 13.86
CA PHE A 214 -5.12 -31.35 14.37
C PHE A 214 -4.08 -31.78 13.32
N PHE A 215 -3.12 -30.91 13.05
CA PHE A 215 -1.92 -31.25 12.30
C PHE A 215 -0.95 -32.06 13.16
N SER A 216 -0.39 -33.12 12.61
CA SER A 216 0.99 -33.49 12.93
C SER A 216 1.67 -34.06 11.68
N VAL A 217 2.81 -33.45 11.37
CA VAL A 217 3.77 -33.83 10.34
C VAL A 217 4.59 -35.02 10.84
N ILE A 218 4.86 -35.98 9.95
CA ILE A 218 6.18 -36.63 9.82
C ILE A 218 6.49 -36.67 8.33
#